data_AF-A0A931CJM6-F1
#
_entry.id   AF-A0A931CJM6-F1
#
_cell.length_a   1.000
_cell.length_b   1.000
_cell.length_c   1.000
_cell.angle_alpha   90.00
_cell.angle_beta   90.00
_cell.angle_gamma   90.00
#
_symmetry.space_group_name_H-M   'P 1'
#
loop_
_entity.id
_entity.type
_entity.pdbx_description
1 polymer ?
#
loop_
_entity_poly.entity_id
_entity_poly.type
_entity_poly.pdbx_seq_one_letter_code
_entity_poly.pdbx_strand_id
1 'polypeptide(L)' 'MGALPADADGAQPAGQSAEDTGHPAVDAVLRSLANAARLAPAEQIAEYEAAHQVLQETLASIDR' A
#
# COMPACT_ATOMS: atom_id res chain seq x y z
N MET A 1 -2.19 24.77 -30.32
CA MET A 1 -1.26 24.22 -29.30
C MET A 1 -1.55 24.98 -28.01
N GLY A 2 -2.49 24.50 -27.19
CA GLY A 2 -2.76 25.06 -25.88
C GLY A 2 -1.87 24.38 -24.85
N ALA A 3 -1.16 25.14 -24.03
CA ALA A 3 -0.39 24.62 -22.92
C ALA A 3 -1.34 23.93 -21.93
N LEU A 4 -1.07 22.67 -21.60
CA LEU A 4 -1.72 21.98 -20.49
C LEU A 4 -1.24 22.63 -19.18
N PRO A 5 -2.13 23.05 -18.27
CA PRO A 5 -1.72 23.52 -16.96
C PRO A 5 -1.09 22.37 -16.17
N ALA A 6 0.07 22.67 -15.60
CA ALA A 6 0.74 21.83 -14.62
C ALA A 6 0.10 22.09 -13.25
N ASP A 7 -0.89 21.28 -12.90
CA ASP A 7 -1.39 21.19 -11.52
C ASP A 7 -1.14 19.77 -11.03
N ALA A 8 0.11 19.55 -10.63
CA ALA A 8 0.47 18.51 -9.68
C ALA A 8 -0.03 18.97 -8.29
N ASP A 9 -1.32 18.83 -8.04
CA ASP A 9 -2.01 19.15 -6.79
C ASP A 9 -2.99 18.01 -6.49
N GLY A 10 -2.91 17.24 -5.42
CA GLY A 10 -2.01 17.22 -4.28
C GLY A 10 -2.00 15.80 -3.72
N ALA A 11 -1.09 15.55 -2.78
CA ALA A 11 -0.89 14.29 -2.10
C ALA A 11 -2.22 13.57 -1.77
N GLN A 12 -2.38 12.34 -2.29
CA GLN A 12 -3.37 11.43 -1.75
C GLN A 12 -3.13 11.30 -0.24
N PRO A 13 -4.19 11.33 0.58
CA PRO A 13 -4.08 11.69 1.98
C PRO A 13 -3.12 10.76 2.71
N ALA A 14 -2.11 11.37 3.33
CA ALA A 14 -1.35 10.73 4.39
C ALA A 14 -2.34 10.26 5.46
N GLY A 15 -2.56 8.95 5.54
CA GLY A 15 -3.26 8.34 6.68
C GLY A 15 -4.77 8.18 6.53
N GLN A 16 -5.28 7.78 5.36
CA GLN A 16 -6.48 6.95 5.37
C GLN A 16 -6.07 5.64 6.08
N SER A 17 -6.24 5.58 7.40
CA SER A 17 -6.17 4.32 8.15
C SER A 17 -7.10 3.39 7.40
N ALA A 18 -6.55 2.40 6.70
CA ALA A 18 -7.36 1.41 6.04
C ALA A 18 -8.31 0.87 7.11
N GLU A 19 -9.60 1.08 6.91
CA GLU A 19 -10.62 0.51 7.77
C GLU A 19 -10.34 -1.00 7.81
N ASP A 20 -10.39 -1.56 9.00
CA ASP A 20 -10.06 -2.97 9.21
C ASP A 20 -10.96 -3.81 8.30
N THR A 21 -10.33 -4.60 7.44
CA THR A 21 -11.01 -5.45 6.45
C THR A 21 -11.71 -6.64 7.12
N GLY A 22 -11.47 -6.85 8.42
CA GLY A 22 -11.90 -8.02 9.19
C GLY A 22 -11.07 -9.26 8.89
N HIS A 23 -9.99 -9.12 8.12
CA HIS A 23 -9.07 -10.21 7.81
C HIS A 23 -7.69 -9.90 8.42
N PRO A 24 -7.33 -10.53 9.56
CA PRO A 24 -6.16 -10.13 10.34
C PRO A 24 -4.83 -10.16 9.57
N ALA A 25 -4.65 -11.10 8.63
CA ALA A 25 -3.48 -11.14 7.77
C ALA A 25 -3.43 -9.95 6.78
N VAL A 26 -4.57 -9.60 6.18
CA VAL A 26 -4.68 -8.45 5.28
C VAL A 26 -4.48 -7.14 6.04
N ASP A 27 -5.08 -7.01 7.22
CA ASP A 27 -4.98 -5.80 8.05
C ASP A 27 -3.54 -5.55 8.55
N ALA A 28 -2.81 -6.63 8.87
CA ALA A 28 -1.39 -6.54 9.20
C ALA A 28 -0.55 -6.06 8.00
N VAL A 29 -0.82 -6.57 6.80
CA VAL A 29 -0.14 -6.13 5.57
C VAL A 29 -0.43 -4.66 5.28
N LEU A 30 -1.70 -4.22 5.35
CA LEU A 30 -2.08 -2.83 5.12
C LEU A 30 -1.41 -1.88 6.10
N ARG A 31 -1.27 -2.28 7.37
CA ARG A 31 -0.52 -1.52 8.37
C ARG A 31 0.96 -1.46 8.05
N SER A 32 1.56 -2.57 7.58
CA SER A 32 2.95 -2.60 7.14
C SER A 32 3.19 -1.63 5.99
N LEU A 33 2.31 -1.64 4.98
CA LEU A 33 2.37 -0.72 3.84
C LEU A 33 2.27 0.75 4.26
N ALA A 34 1.41 1.07 5.22
CA ALA A 34 1.33 2.42 5.78
C ALA A 34 2.62 2.88 6.49
N ASN A 35 3.39 1.95 7.05
CA ASN A 35 4.71 2.24 7.62
C ASN A 35 5.76 2.36 6.52
N ALA A 36 5.77 1.43 5.57
CA ALA A 36 6.69 1.39 4.45
C ALA A 36 6.64 2.68 3.62
N ALA A 37 5.45 3.23 3.39
CA ALA A 37 5.25 4.49 2.66
C ALA A 37 6.02 5.70 3.26
N ARG A 38 6.48 5.60 4.51
CA ARG A 38 7.28 6.63 5.19
C ARG A 38 8.80 6.42 5.06
N LEU A 39 9.24 5.29 4.51
CA LEU A 39 10.65 4.97 4.31
C LEU A 39 11.22 5.67 3.07
N ALA A 40 12.55 5.64 2.94
CA ALA A 40 13.22 6.09 1.72
C ALA A 40 12.79 5.21 0.53
N PRO A 41 12.69 5.77 -0.70
CA PRO A 41 12.19 5.03 -1.87
C PRO A 41 12.92 3.70 -2.15
N ALA A 42 14.23 3.62 -1.85
CA ALA A 42 14.99 2.40 -2.02
C ALA A 42 14.58 1.29 -1.02
N GLU A 43 14.16 1.66 0.19
CA GLU A 43 13.72 0.72 1.22
C GLU A 43 12.25 0.33 1.06
N GLN A 44 11.44 1.18 0.41
CA GLN A 44 10.04 0.88 0.10
C GLN A 44 9.87 -0.41 -0.72
N ILE A 45 10.79 -0.68 -1.66
CA ILE A 45 10.68 -1.83 -2.59
C ILE A 45 10.62 -3.15 -1.81
N ALA A 46 11.54 -3.36 -0.88
CA ALA A 46 11.61 -4.60 -0.11
C ALA A 46 10.34 -4.84 0.71
N GLU A 47 9.78 -3.77 1.30
CA GLU A 47 8.55 -3.84 2.09
C GLU A 47 7.31 -4.11 1.21
N TYR A 48 7.22 -3.48 0.02
CA TYR A 48 6.14 -3.75 -0.92
C TYR A 48 6.19 -5.19 -1.47
N GLU A 49 7.38 -5.72 -1.74
CA GLU A 49 7.56 -7.11 -2.18
C GLU A 49 7.13 -8.10 -1.09
N ALA A 50 7.55 -7.86 0.16
CA ALA A 50 7.14 -8.69 1.29
C ALA A 50 5.62 -8.65 1.50
N ALA A 51 5.02 -7.46 1.48
CA ALA A 51 3.57 -7.28 1.57
C ALA A 51 2.83 -8.02 0.45
N HIS A 52 3.34 -7.96 -0.77
CA HIS A 52 2.76 -8.65 -1.92
C HIS A 52 2.81 -10.18 -1.75
N GLN A 53 3.92 -10.74 -1.28
CA GLN A 53 4.01 -12.19 -1.02
C GLN A 53 2.98 -12.65 0.01
N VAL A 54 2.84 -11.94 1.13
CA VAL A 54 1.87 -12.28 2.18
C VAL A 54 0.44 -12.19 1.66
N LEU A 55 0.12 -11.15 0.87
CA LEU A 55 -1.20 -11.02 0.29
C LEU A 55 -1.50 -12.16 -0.70
N GLN A 56 -0.54 -12.54 -1.53
CA GLN A 56 -0.69 -13.69 -2.44
C GLN A 56 -0.93 -15.00 -1.68
N GLU A 57 -0.17 -15.27 -0.61
CA GLU A 57 -0.37 -16.45 0.23
C GLU A 57 -1.75 -16.46 0.88
N THR A 58 -2.18 -15.31 1.40
CA THR A 58 -3.49 -15.14 2.02
C THR A 58 -4.61 -15.41 1.02
N LEU A 59 -4.54 -14.84 -0.18
CA LEU A 59 -5.54 -15.07 -1.24
C LEU A 59 -5.57 -16.55 -1.67
N ALA A 60 -4.40 -17.18 -1.84
CA ALA A 60 -4.32 -18.60 -2.17
C ALA A 60 -4.91 -19.50 -1.06
N SER A 61 -4.81 -19.08 0.20
CA SER A 61 -5.44 -19.79 1.32
C SER A 61 -6.96 -19.63 1.37
N ILE A 62 -7.51 -18.50 0.88
CA ILE A 62 -8.97 -18.29 0.81
C ILE A 62 -9.59 -19.09 -0.34
N ASP A 63 -8.86 -19.24 -1.44
CA ASP A 63 -9.33 -19.95 -2.65
C ASP A 63 -9.53 -21.47 -2.44
N ARG A 64 -8.79 -22.06 -1.49
CA ARG A 64 -8.83 -23.49 -1.17
C ARG A 64 -10.03 -23.87 -0.30
#